data_AF-A0A522Q2V6-F1
#
_entry.id   AF-A0A522Q2V6-F1
#
_cell.length_a   1.000
_cell.length_b   1.000
_cell.length_c   1.000
_cell.angle_alpha   90.00
_cell.angle_beta   90.00
_cell.angle_gamma   90.00
#
_symmetry.space_group_name_H-M   'P 1'
#
loop_
_entity.id
_entity.type
_entity.pdbx_description
1 polymer ?
#
loop_
_entity_poly.entity_id
_entity_poly.type
_entity_poly.pdbx_seq_one_letter_code
_entity_poly.pdbx_strand_id
1 'polypeptide(L)'
;MADSYERASGERRGYRNWYYVRDFVTRLGTLRVRVARSRDRGFRPPGLERFRRRAPKVMMLIRGAFLRGISTRRVGRVVGIVTGEVVSAQTVSKVTRSLDRMVKAFQQALLKDEWVYLFLGGVSLRVRRPAGGSGCRCWWLTGCGLTAAGSCWVSCAARARVRRPGKGCSRICIGAGWNGGI
;
A
#
# COMPACT_ATOMS: atom_id res chain seq x y z
N MET A 1 -39.33 -38.11 26.85
CA MET A 1 -38.98 -37.21 27.98
C MET A 1 -37.47 -37.20 28.07
N ALA A 2 -36.84 -36.08 27.71
CA ALA A 2 -35.43 -35.81 27.96
C ALA A 2 -35.41 -34.57 28.85
N ASP A 3 -34.84 -34.71 30.05
CA ASP A 3 -34.84 -33.64 31.05
C ASP A 3 -33.97 -32.45 30.61
N SER A 4 -34.36 -31.25 31.04
CA SER A 4 -33.76 -29.95 30.69
C SER A 4 -32.27 -29.77 31.07
N TYR A 5 -31.54 -30.83 31.44
CA TYR A 5 -30.16 -30.77 31.91
C TYR A 5 -29.26 -31.93 31.44
N GLU A 6 -29.54 -32.59 30.32
CA GLU A 6 -28.54 -33.47 29.69
C GLU A 6 -27.32 -32.66 29.20
N ARG A 7 -26.27 -32.63 30.03
CA ARG A 7 -24.96 -32.07 29.68
C ARG A 7 -24.20 -33.13 28.90
N ALA A 8 -24.09 -32.96 27.58
CA ALA A 8 -23.26 -33.82 26.74
C ALA A 8 -21.86 -34.00 27.35
N SER A 9 -21.50 -35.26 27.58
CA SER A 9 -20.26 -35.76 28.19
C SER A 9 -19.05 -35.63 27.25
N GLY A 10 -18.75 -34.40 26.85
CA GLY A 10 -17.51 -34.04 26.16
C GLY A 10 -16.99 -32.71 26.68
N GLU A 11 -15.66 -32.56 26.76
CA GLU A 11 -15.01 -31.31 27.16
C GLU A 11 -15.59 -30.11 26.37
N ARG A 12 -16.43 -29.30 27.02
CA ARG A 12 -16.94 -28.06 26.44
C ARG A 12 -15.77 -27.11 26.24
N ARG A 13 -15.31 -26.99 24.99
CA ARG A 13 -14.16 -26.18 24.54
C ARG A 13 -14.31 -24.65 24.70
N GLY A 14 -15.35 -24.16 25.38
CA GLY A 14 -15.51 -22.73 25.66
C GLY A 14 -16.95 -22.26 25.79
N TYR A 15 -17.15 -21.24 26.64
CA TYR A 15 -18.43 -20.55 26.82
C TYR A 15 -18.46 -19.21 26.06
N ARG A 16 -19.64 -18.87 25.52
CA ARG A 16 -19.92 -17.53 25.00
C ARG A 16 -19.87 -16.53 26.15
N ASN A 17 -19.05 -15.49 26.01
CA ASN A 17 -18.85 -14.50 27.05
C ASN A 17 -19.05 -13.09 26.51
N TRP A 18 -20.24 -12.53 26.71
CA TRP A 18 -20.61 -11.15 26.35
C TRP A 18 -20.35 -10.75 24.88
N TYR A 19 -20.75 -9.53 24.54
CA TYR A 19 -20.47 -8.92 23.25
C TYR A 19 -19.63 -7.66 23.47
N TYR A 20 -18.94 -7.21 22.43
CA TYR A 20 -18.48 -5.85 22.35
C TYR A 20 -19.01 -5.22 21.07
N VAL A 21 -19.22 -3.91 21.11
CA VAL A 21 -19.66 -3.14 19.97
C VAL A 21 -18.45 -2.49 19.34
N ARG A 22 -18.37 -2.49 18.02
CA ARG A 22 -17.36 -1.73 17.28
C ARG A 22 -17.94 -1.19 15.99
N ASP A 23 -17.45 -0.03 15.57
CA ASP A 23 -17.77 0.51 14.26
C ASP A 23 -16.88 -0.13 13.19
N PHE A 24 -17.50 -0.50 12.07
CA PHE A 24 -16.86 -1.15 10.93
C PHE A 24 -17.23 -0.44 9.64
N VAL A 25 -16.24 0.17 9.00
CA VAL A 25 -16.44 0.94 7.79
C VAL A 25 -16.57 0.02 6.59
N THR A 26 -17.68 0.16 5.88
CA THR A 26 -17.93 -0.53 4.61
C THR A 26 -18.04 0.47 3.47
N ARG A 27 -18.25 -0.02 2.24
CA ARG A 27 -18.47 0.83 1.08
C ARG A 27 -19.79 1.61 1.18
N LEU A 28 -20.77 1.08 1.92
CA LEU A 28 -22.12 1.64 2.04
C LEU A 28 -22.25 2.56 3.27
N GLY A 29 -21.18 2.72 4.05
CA GLY A 29 -21.21 3.49 5.29
C GLY A 29 -20.61 2.72 6.47
N THR A 30 -20.68 3.35 7.64
CA THR A 30 -20.19 2.80 8.91
C THR A 30 -21.27 1.93 9.55
N LEU A 31 -20.98 0.65 9.74
CA LEU A 31 -21.85 -0.30 10.42
C LEU A 31 -21.43 -0.46 11.88
N ARG A 32 -22.39 -0.42 12.80
CA ARG A 32 -22.15 -0.72 14.22
C ARG A 32 -22.36 -2.21 14.47
N VAL A 33 -21.26 -2.95 14.62
CA VAL A 33 -21.27 -4.42 14.69
C VAL A 33 -21.13 -4.89 16.14
N ARG A 34 -22.00 -5.82 16.56
CA ARG A 34 -21.89 -6.54 17.85
C ARG A 34 -21.12 -7.83 17.63
N VAL A 35 -19.92 -7.92 18.20
CA VAL A 35 -19.05 -9.08 18.06
C VAL A 35 -19.06 -9.88 19.35
N ALA A 36 -19.38 -11.18 19.26
CA ALA A 36 -19.34 -12.08 20.41
C ALA A 36 -17.89 -12.29 20.87
N ARG A 37 -17.69 -12.38 22.19
CA ARG A 37 -16.42 -12.77 22.82
C ARG A 37 -16.52 -14.22 23.29
N SER A 38 -15.42 -14.96 23.17
CA SER A 38 -15.26 -16.29 23.77
C SER A 38 -14.14 -16.21 24.81
N ARG A 39 -14.26 -16.92 25.93
CA ARG A 39 -13.25 -16.96 27.01
C ARG A 39 -11.88 -17.40 26.48
N ASP A 40 -11.86 -18.38 25.59
CA ASP A 40 -10.63 -18.96 25.05
C ASP A 40 -10.05 -18.12 23.89
N ARG A 41 -10.59 -16.92 23.63
CA ARG A 41 -10.15 -15.96 22.60
C ARG A 41 -10.08 -16.50 21.16
N GLY A 42 -10.54 -17.74 20.92
CA GLY A 42 -10.48 -18.43 19.63
C GLY A 42 -11.59 -18.05 18.64
N PHE A 43 -12.70 -17.45 19.10
CA PHE A 43 -13.81 -17.10 18.22
C PHE A 43 -13.44 -15.94 17.28
N ARG A 44 -13.51 -16.20 15.97
CA ARG A 44 -13.30 -15.24 14.90
C ARG A 44 -14.47 -15.31 13.92
N PRO A 45 -15.30 -14.26 13.81
CA PRO A 45 -16.37 -14.27 12.82
C PRO A 45 -15.75 -14.30 11.41
N PRO A 46 -16.25 -15.15 10.50
CA PRO A 46 -15.82 -15.14 9.11
C PRO A 46 -16.04 -13.74 8.51
N GLY A 47 -15.04 -13.24 7.77
CA GLY A 47 -15.07 -11.90 7.18
C GLY A 47 -14.72 -10.74 8.12
N LEU A 48 -14.64 -10.96 9.44
CA LEU A 48 -14.33 -9.94 10.43
C LEU A 48 -13.01 -10.22 11.16
N GLU A 49 -11.91 -9.78 10.56
CA GLU A 49 -10.59 -9.88 11.19
C GLU A 49 -10.48 -9.06 12.49
N ARG A 50 -9.57 -9.54 13.35
CA ARG A 50 -9.28 -8.89 14.63
C ARG A 50 -8.69 -7.50 14.38
N PHE A 51 -9.19 -6.49 15.10
CA PHE A 51 -8.79 -5.08 15.00
C PHE A 51 -8.95 -4.42 13.61
N ARG A 52 -9.50 -5.13 12.62
CA ARG A 52 -9.77 -4.55 11.30
C ARG A 52 -11.00 -3.64 11.38
N ARG A 53 -10.76 -2.33 11.29
CA ARG A 53 -11.83 -1.30 11.32
C ARG A 53 -12.51 -1.06 9.97
N ARG A 54 -11.88 -1.45 8.86
CA ARG A 54 -12.35 -1.13 7.51
C ARG A 54 -12.44 -2.39 6.65
N ALA A 55 -13.45 -2.46 5.78
CA ALA A 55 -13.57 -3.52 4.81
C ALA A 55 -12.43 -3.47 3.77
N PRO A 56 -11.96 -4.62 3.24
CA PRO A 56 -10.94 -4.66 2.19
C PRO A 56 -11.31 -3.84 0.94
N LYS A 57 -12.61 -3.79 0.59
CA LYS A 57 -13.13 -2.97 -0.51
C LYS A 57 -12.82 -1.47 -0.33
N VAL A 58 -12.89 -0.95 0.90
CA VAL A 58 -12.55 0.46 1.21
C VAL A 58 -11.04 0.69 1.04
N MET A 59 -10.21 -0.28 1.46
CA MET A 59 -8.76 -0.20 1.27
C MET A 59 -8.37 -0.21 -0.22
N MET A 60 -9.05 -1.02 -1.04
CA MET A 60 -8.87 -1.03 -2.49
C MET A 60 -9.26 0.30 -3.12
N LEU A 61 -10.37 0.91 -2.68
CA LEU A 61 -10.78 2.24 -3.15
C LEU A 61 -9.75 3.32 -2.81
N ILE A 62 -9.20 3.31 -1.58
CA ILE A 62 -8.11 4.22 -1.18
C ILE A 62 -6.89 4.05 -2.09
N ARG A 63 -6.47 2.81 -2.36
CA ARG A 63 -5.33 2.53 -3.25
C ARG A 63 -5.60 3.00 -4.69
N GLY A 64 -6.77 2.68 -5.22
CA GLY A 64 -7.16 3.06 -6.58
C GLY A 64 -7.26 4.57 -6.78
N ALA A 65 -7.74 5.31 -5.77
CA ALA A 65 -7.76 6.76 -5.78
C ALA A 65 -6.35 7.36 -5.74
N PHE A 66 -5.47 6.79 -4.93
CA PHE A 66 -4.06 7.21 -4.85
C PHE A 66 -3.30 6.97 -6.16
N LEU A 67 -3.50 5.81 -6.81
CA LEU A 67 -2.88 5.50 -8.10
C LEU A 67 -3.34 6.43 -9.23
N ARG A 68 -4.53 7.03 -9.12
CA ARG A 68 -5.03 8.06 -10.04
C ARG A 68 -4.45 9.45 -9.78
N GLY A 69 -3.49 9.58 -8.85
CA GLY A 69 -2.80 10.85 -8.56
C GLY A 69 -3.55 11.76 -7.57
N ILE A 70 -4.59 11.27 -6.89
CA ILE A 70 -5.28 12.06 -5.87
C ILE A 70 -4.39 12.16 -4.62
N SER A 71 -4.17 13.39 -4.13
CA SER A 71 -3.34 13.61 -2.95
C SER A 71 -3.88 12.90 -1.71
N THR A 72 -3.00 12.47 -0.79
CA THR A 72 -3.39 11.67 0.39
C THR A 72 -4.46 12.34 1.25
N ARG A 73 -4.40 13.67 1.37
CA ARG A 73 -5.42 14.47 2.07
C ARG A 73 -6.75 14.49 1.31
N ARG A 74 -6.73 14.62 -0.02
CA ARG A 74 -7.94 14.65 -0.85
C ARG A 74 -8.59 13.27 -0.93
N VAL A 75 -7.82 12.19 -1.01
CA VAL A 75 -8.32 10.81 -0.90
C VAL A 75 -9.07 10.63 0.41
N GLY A 76 -8.50 11.07 1.54
CA GLY A 76 -9.15 10.97 2.84
C GLY A 76 -10.51 11.66 2.92
N ARG A 77 -10.63 12.85 2.30
CA ARG A 77 -11.91 13.59 2.22
C ARG A 77 -12.94 12.88 1.34
N VAL A 78 -12.54 12.45 0.14
CA VAL A 78 -13.43 11.76 -0.81
C VAL A 78 -13.96 10.45 -0.21
N VAL A 79 -13.07 9.66 0.40
CA VAL A 79 -13.46 8.41 1.07
C VAL A 79 -14.40 8.70 2.23
N GLY A 80 -14.15 9.77 3.00
CA GLY A 80 -15.01 10.16 4.11
C GLY A 80 -16.43 10.52 3.68
N ILE A 81 -16.60 11.17 2.53
CA ILE A 81 -17.94 11.47 1.97
C ILE A 81 -18.67 10.18 1.61
N VAL A 82 -17.97 9.21 1.01
CA VAL A 82 -18.59 7.94 0.58
C VAL A 82 -18.91 7.01 1.75
N THR A 83 -18.03 6.94 2.75
CA THR A 83 -18.14 5.94 3.83
C THR A 83 -18.65 6.51 5.15
N GLY A 84 -18.84 7.82 5.27
CA GLY A 84 -19.29 8.49 6.50
C GLY A 84 -18.24 8.56 7.63
N GLU A 85 -16.98 8.16 7.38
CA GLU A 85 -15.87 8.26 8.34
C GLU A 85 -14.68 8.96 7.68
N VAL A 86 -14.23 10.08 8.25
CA VAL A 86 -13.07 10.82 7.75
C VAL A 86 -11.80 9.98 7.91
N VAL A 87 -11.11 9.72 6.79
CA VAL A 87 -9.85 8.98 6.79
C VAL A 87 -8.68 9.97 6.83
N SER A 88 -7.80 9.84 7.83
CA SER A 88 -6.62 10.69 7.94
C SER A 88 -5.61 10.41 6.81
N ALA A 89 -4.81 11.43 6.45
CA ALA A 89 -3.74 11.28 5.46
C ALA A 89 -2.68 10.25 5.89
N GLN A 90 -2.46 10.08 7.20
CA GLN A 90 -1.56 9.06 7.73
C GLN A 90 -2.10 7.66 7.51
N THR A 91 -3.42 7.45 7.65
CA THR A 91 -4.06 6.18 7.34
C THR A 91 -3.94 5.86 5.85
N VAL A 92 -4.18 6.83 4.96
CA VAL A 92 -3.97 6.66 3.51
C VAL A 92 -2.53 6.25 3.22
N SER A 93 -1.54 6.95 3.80
CA SER A 93 -0.12 6.59 3.66
C SER A 93 0.20 5.18 4.14
N LYS A 94 -0.38 4.72 5.26
CA LYS A 94 -0.20 3.34 5.75
C LYS A 94 -0.77 2.32 4.77
N VAL A 95 -1.94 2.58 4.19
CA VAL A 95 -2.57 1.69 3.20
C VAL A 95 -1.73 1.61 1.92
N THR A 96 -1.19 2.74 1.45
CA THR A 96 -0.40 2.78 0.21
C THR A 96 0.98 2.16 0.35
N ARG A 97 1.56 2.07 1.56
CA ARG A 97 2.85 1.36 1.79
C ARG A 97 2.85 -0.10 1.33
N SER A 98 1.67 -0.73 1.29
CA SER A 98 1.57 -2.09 0.73
C SER A 98 1.96 -2.17 -0.76
N LEU A 99 1.96 -1.05 -1.48
CA LEU A 99 2.42 -0.95 -2.86
C LEU A 99 3.95 -0.87 -2.97
N ASP A 100 4.65 -0.49 -1.90
CA ASP A 100 6.11 -0.26 -1.92
C ASP A 100 6.88 -1.52 -2.34
N ARG A 101 6.40 -2.71 -1.95
CA ARG A 101 7.01 -3.97 -2.38
C ARG A 101 6.92 -4.18 -3.89
N MET A 102 5.76 -3.91 -4.47
CA MET A 102 5.56 -4.04 -5.92
C MET A 102 6.36 -2.99 -6.70
N VAL A 103 6.43 -1.76 -6.18
CA VAL A 103 7.26 -0.70 -6.77
C VAL A 103 8.73 -1.08 -6.74
N LYS A 104 9.23 -1.61 -5.62
CA LYS A 104 10.61 -2.09 -5.51
C LYS A 104 10.90 -3.24 -6.47
N ALA A 105 10.01 -4.22 -6.55
CA ALA A 105 10.14 -5.35 -7.47
C ALA A 105 10.19 -4.87 -8.93
N PHE A 106 9.33 -3.91 -9.30
CA PHE A 106 9.34 -3.30 -10.62
C PHE A 106 10.64 -2.53 -10.92
N GLN A 107 11.18 -1.79 -9.95
CA GLN A 107 12.45 -1.07 -10.09
C GLN A 107 13.67 -2.00 -10.19
N GLN A 108 13.58 -3.20 -9.62
CA GLN A 108 14.64 -4.20 -9.61
C GLN A 108 14.47 -5.25 -10.71
N ALA A 109 13.41 -5.15 -11.51
CA ALA A 109 13.16 -6.10 -12.60
C ALA A 109 14.29 -5.99 -13.63
N LEU A 110 14.86 -7.13 -13.98
CA LEU A 110 15.88 -7.23 -15.03
C LEU A 110 15.23 -6.84 -16.37
N LEU A 111 15.91 -5.95 -17.09
CA LEU A 111 15.60 -5.73 -18.49
C LEU A 111 16.26 -6.85 -19.30
N LYS A 112 15.51 -7.42 -20.24
CA LYS A 112 16.08 -8.30 -21.28
C LYS A 112 16.88 -7.45 -22.27
N ASP A 113 17.76 -8.04 -23.06
CA ASP A 113 18.54 -7.30 -24.06
C ASP A 113 17.90 -7.30 -25.47
N GLU A 114 16.63 -7.70 -25.58
CA GLU A 114 15.89 -7.85 -26.84
C GLU A 114 15.17 -6.54 -27.28
N TRP A 115 15.87 -5.41 -27.26
CA TRP A 115 15.30 -4.12 -27.66
C TRP A 115 15.77 -3.67 -29.05
N VAL A 116 14.83 -3.31 -29.91
CA VAL A 116 15.13 -2.69 -31.22
C VAL A 116 15.30 -1.17 -31.05
N TYR A 117 14.47 -0.56 -30.19
CA TYR A 117 14.56 0.85 -29.86
C TYR A 117 14.42 1.06 -28.35
N LEU A 118 15.23 1.97 -27.80
CA LEU A 118 15.18 2.38 -26.40
C LEU A 118 15.10 3.91 -26.31
N PHE A 119 13.99 4.40 -25.79
CA PHE A 119 13.80 5.83 -25.51
C PHE A 119 14.10 6.11 -24.04
N LEU A 120 14.95 7.10 -23.79
CA LEU A 120 15.28 7.56 -22.45
C LEU A 120 14.70 8.96 -22.23
N GLY A 121 13.97 9.12 -21.14
CA GLY A 121 13.37 10.38 -20.70
C GLY A 121 13.73 10.70 -19.26
N GLY A 122 13.57 11.96 -18.86
CA GLY A 122 13.87 12.42 -17.51
C GLY A 122 12.87 13.44 -16.99
N VAL A 123 12.44 13.30 -15.73
CA VAL A 123 11.57 14.26 -15.04
C VAL A 123 12.26 14.81 -13.80
N SER A 124 12.22 16.13 -13.60
CA SER A 124 12.79 16.77 -12.41
C SER A 124 11.69 17.12 -11.40
N LEU A 125 11.83 16.65 -10.17
CA LEU A 125 10.88 16.86 -9.07
C LEU A 125 11.57 17.48 -7.85
N ARG A 126 10.91 18.43 -7.17
CA ARG A 126 11.39 18.96 -5.89
C ARG A 126 10.92 18.06 -4.74
N VAL A 127 11.85 17.51 -3.97
CA VAL A 127 11.58 16.63 -2.84
C VAL A 127 12.08 17.26 -1.55
N ARG A 128 11.23 17.27 -0.51
CA ARG A 128 11.61 17.75 0.82
C ARG A 128 12.36 16.65 1.59
N ARG A 129 13.47 17.02 2.24
CA ARG A 129 14.25 16.08 3.05
C ARG A 129 13.65 15.92 4.45
N PRO A 130 13.80 14.73 5.08
CA PRO A 130 13.41 14.54 6.48
C PRO A 130 14.17 15.45 7.45
N ALA A 131 15.44 15.74 7.15
CA ALA A 131 16.35 16.52 8.00
C ALA A 131 16.12 18.05 7.95
N GLY A 132 14.89 18.51 7.70
CA GLY A 132 14.54 19.94 7.80
C GLY A 132 15.43 20.86 6.96
N GLY A 133 15.34 20.76 5.62
CA GLY A 133 16.07 21.65 4.72
C GLY A 133 15.24 22.07 3.50
N SER A 134 15.75 23.06 2.76
CA SER A 134 15.19 23.50 1.49
C SER A 134 15.07 22.33 0.50
N GLY A 135 13.97 22.30 -0.26
CA GLY A 135 13.63 21.21 -1.15
C GLY A 135 14.76 20.94 -2.16
N CYS A 136 15.13 19.67 -2.33
CA CYS A 136 16.16 19.26 -3.27
C CYS A 136 15.52 18.85 -4.59
N ARG A 137 16.11 19.29 -5.70
CA ARG A 137 15.71 18.79 -7.03
C ARG A 137 16.25 17.38 -7.21
N CYS A 138 15.39 16.43 -7.51
CA CYS A 138 15.72 15.06 -7.85
C CYS A 138 15.29 14.80 -9.29
N TRP A 139 16.15 14.16 -10.06
CA TRP A 139 15.84 13.70 -11.40
C TRP A 139 15.41 12.25 -11.34
N TRP A 140 14.39 11.91 -12.11
CA TRP A 140 13.89 10.55 -12.30
C TRP A 140 14.05 10.21 -13.77
N LEU A 141 14.82 9.17 -14.07
CA LEU A 141 15.00 8.70 -15.44
C LEU A 141 13.99 7.60 -15.74
N THR A 142 13.48 7.58 -16.96
CA THR A 142 12.52 6.59 -17.44
C THR A 142 13.01 6.06 -18.77
N GLY A 143 12.95 4.75 -18.96
CA GLY A 143 13.24 4.07 -20.21
C GLY A 143 11.96 3.45 -20.78
N CYS A 144 11.78 3.55 -22.09
CA CYS A 144 10.72 2.89 -22.83
C CYS A 144 11.35 2.10 -23.98
N GLY A 145 11.23 0.77 -23.92
CA GLY A 145 11.80 -0.15 -24.89
C GLY A 145 10.74 -0.73 -25.82
N LEU A 146 11.07 -0.86 -27.11
CA LEU A 146 10.28 -1.55 -28.12
C LEU A 146 11.01 -2.83 -28.55
N THR A 147 10.30 -3.96 -28.45
CA THR A 147 10.78 -5.27 -28.91
C THR A 147 10.43 -5.50 -30.38
N ALA A 148 11.12 -6.44 -31.04
CA ALA A 148 10.81 -6.83 -32.43
C ALA A 148 9.38 -7.39 -32.59
N ALA A 149 8.80 -7.92 -31.51
CA ALA A 149 7.42 -8.41 -31.46
C ALA A 149 6.36 -7.28 -31.32
N GLY A 150 6.78 -6.01 -31.30
CA GLY A 150 5.88 -4.86 -31.13
C GLY A 150 5.40 -4.62 -29.69
N SER A 151 5.88 -5.40 -28.72
CA SER A 151 5.57 -5.16 -27.31
C SER A 151 6.39 -4.00 -26.76
N CYS A 152 5.72 -3.11 -26.03
CA CYS A 152 6.30 -1.92 -25.40
C CYS A 152 6.43 -2.15 -23.89
N TRP A 153 7.63 -1.93 -23.36
CA TRP A 153 7.93 -2.04 -21.94
C TRP A 153 8.46 -0.72 -21.41
N VAL A 154 7.95 -0.31 -20.25
CA VAL A 154 8.44 0.86 -19.54
C VAL A 154 9.19 0.39 -18.31
N SER A 155 10.43 0.86 -18.14
CA SER A 155 11.18 0.72 -16.91
C SER A 155 11.45 2.12 -16.34
N CYS A 156 11.37 2.27 -15.02
CA CYS A 156 11.72 3.53 -14.37
C CYS A 156 12.94 3.28 -13.50
N ALA A 157 14.09 3.78 -13.95
CA ALA A 157 15.35 3.60 -13.25
C ALA A 157 15.82 4.92 -12.62
N ALA A 158 16.04 4.82 -11.31
CA ALA A 158 16.92 5.65 -10.49
C ALA A 158 16.65 7.16 -10.35
N ARG A 159 16.67 7.55 -9.06
CA ARG A 159 16.79 8.93 -8.58
C ARG A 159 18.22 9.43 -8.84
N ALA A 160 18.43 10.19 -9.91
CA ALA A 160 19.68 10.93 -10.10
C ALA A 160 19.68 12.19 -9.18
N ARG A 161 20.67 12.25 -8.30
CA ARG A 161 20.86 13.36 -7.33
C ARG A 161 21.74 14.42 -7.98
N VAL A 162 21.16 15.47 -8.53
CA VAL A 162 21.93 16.64 -8.93
C VAL A 162 22.20 17.50 -7.69
N ARG A 163 23.46 17.52 -7.26
CA ARG A 163 23.96 18.41 -6.21
C ARG A 163 24.33 19.74 -6.86
N ARG A 164 24.01 20.87 -6.21
CA ARG A 164 24.49 22.19 -6.67
C ARG A 164 26.03 22.21 -6.69
N PRO A 165 26.68 22.80 -7.71
CA PRO A 165 28.13 22.94 -7.74
C PRO A 165 28.56 23.83 -6.57
N GLY A 166 29.56 23.40 -5.78
CA GLY A 166 30.16 24.21 -4.71
C GLY A 166 30.41 23.54 -3.35
N LYS A 167 29.96 22.31 -3.08
CA LYS A 167 30.38 21.55 -1.89
C LYS A 167 30.71 20.09 -2.25
N GLY A 168 31.97 19.72 -2.02
CA GLY A 168 32.57 18.44 -2.39
C GLY A 168 31.81 17.19 -1.95
N CYS A 169 32.21 16.08 -2.55
CA CYS A 169 31.66 14.71 -2.49
C CYS A 169 30.76 14.38 -3.70
N SER A 170 31.41 13.80 -4.70
CA SER A 170 30.94 13.19 -5.94
C SER A 170 30.51 11.74 -5.69
N ARG A 171 29.20 11.46 -5.75
CA ARG A 171 28.72 10.10 -6.00
C ARG A 171 27.30 10.14 -6.55
N ILE A 172 27.16 9.83 -7.83
CA ILE A 172 25.88 9.45 -8.43
C ILE A 172 25.69 7.98 -8.04
N CYS A 173 24.84 7.72 -7.03
CA CYS A 173 24.47 6.35 -6.70
C CYS A 173 23.42 5.88 -7.71
N ILE A 174 23.89 5.23 -8.78
CA ILE A 174 23.04 4.44 -9.68
C ILE A 174 22.70 3.16 -8.91
N GLY A 175 21.54 3.15 -8.25
CA GLY A 175 20.95 1.93 -7.72
C GLY A 175 20.23 1.19 -8.83
N ALA A 176 20.97 0.68 -9.81
CA ALA A 176 20.50 -0.30 -10.77
C ALA A 176 21.60 -1.35 -10.85
N GLY A 177 21.28 -2.59 -10.48
CA GLY A 177 22.17 -3.72 -10.70
C GLY A 177 22.35 -3.87 -12.20
N TRP A 178 23.43 -3.30 -12.72
CA TRP A 178 23.94 -3.55 -14.05
C TRP A 178 25.08 -4.55 -13.84
N ASN A 179 24.76 -5.84 -13.82
CA ASN A 179 25.77 -6.89 -13.98
C ASN A 179 26.00 -7.07 -15.48
N GLY A 180 26.73 -6.13 -16.08
CA GLY A 180 27.35 -6.31 -17.38
C GLY A 180 28.80 -6.68 -17.16
N GLY A 181 29.08 -7.98 -17.03
CA GLY A 181 30.42 -8.52 -17.15
C GLY A 181 30.74 -8.71 -18.63
N ILE A 182 31.84 -8.11 -19.07
CA ILE A 182 32.70 -8.65 -20.13
C ILE A 182 33.86 -9.31 -19.39
#